data_AF-A0A3C1XCN5-F1
#
_entry.id   AF-A0A3C1XCN5-F1
#
_cell.length_a   1.000
_cell.length_b   1.000
_cell.length_c   1.000
_cell.angle_alpha   90.00
_cell.angle_beta   90.00
_cell.angle_gamma   90.00
#
_symmetry.space_group_name_H-M   'P 1'
#
loop_
_entity.id
_entity.type
_entity.pdbx_description
1 polymer ?
#
loop_
_entity_poly.entity_id
_entity_poly.type
_entity_poly.pdbx_seq_one_letter_code
_entity_poly.pdbx_strand_id
1 'polypeptide(L)'
;PGQATSYLLDAAEMLDAIEDTVFNGSYYYGIHVDSELISPGEEFTDEAAASGNLADLLVGIRNNAIDEDWGNPPSTEDAQPDELNFGAMNPGRIFTMSGEEYRYLEDMDNGNHMIIKNDPIRNVSWEEQNDELVSWYAGLDDEVKAIVRPVNVPAPENVPSVADGEVEWNLDYGYGLRWLPSNFNETALGAGVNDVTTIVSSGSGRAFSLSLADVVRLSGPGRGFPNPVSRAGAGGSHWWLRTPGAGGTFPNPVWMIHMSGGLLGMFGFDHQPEGHDNGGVRPALIIHQIPS
;
A
#
# COMPACT_ATOMS: atom_id res chain seq x y z
N PRO A 1 -49.44 -22.49 -2.12
CA PRO A 1 -48.17 -21.76 -2.31
C PRO A 1 -47.16 -22.67 -3.02
N GLY A 2 -46.85 -22.39 -4.28
CA GLY A 2 -45.82 -23.11 -5.04
C GLY A 2 -44.45 -22.46 -4.84
N GLN A 3 -43.38 -23.26 -4.83
CA GLN A 3 -42.01 -22.75 -4.90
C GLN A 3 -41.81 -22.06 -6.26
N ALA A 4 -41.38 -20.80 -6.25
CA ALA A 4 -40.77 -20.17 -7.41
C ALA A 4 -39.28 -20.47 -7.36
N THR A 5 -38.76 -21.14 -8.39
CA THR A 5 -37.32 -21.42 -8.54
C THR A 5 -36.83 -20.61 -9.73
N SER A 6 -35.86 -19.74 -9.51
CA SER A 6 -35.17 -19.01 -10.58
C SER A 6 -33.78 -19.60 -10.76
N TYR A 7 -33.35 -19.76 -12.00
CA TYR A 7 -31.99 -20.18 -12.36
C TYR A 7 -31.40 -19.12 -13.28
N LEU A 8 -30.27 -18.54 -12.88
CA LEU A 8 -29.43 -17.73 -13.74
C LEU A 8 -28.24 -18.60 -14.14
N LEU A 9 -28.09 -18.86 -15.44
CA LEU A 9 -26.93 -19.51 -16.01
C LEU A 9 -26.22 -18.48 -16.87
N ASP A 10 -25.01 -18.15 -16.49
CA ASP A 10 -24.16 -17.22 -17.22
C ASP A 10 -22.73 -17.77 -17.28
N ALA A 11 -22.04 -17.49 -18.39
CA ALA A 11 -20.71 -18.01 -18.68
C ALA A 11 -19.85 -16.91 -19.28
N ALA A 12 -18.81 -16.51 -18.54
CA ALA A 12 -17.73 -15.69 -19.05
C ALA A 12 -16.59 -16.61 -19.51
N GLU A 13 -16.36 -16.67 -20.83
CA GLU A 13 -15.22 -17.39 -21.40
C GLU A 13 -14.11 -16.40 -21.74
N MET A 14 -12.94 -16.59 -21.12
CA MET A 14 -11.71 -15.92 -21.51
C MET A 14 -11.24 -16.47 -22.85
N LEU A 15 -11.00 -15.58 -23.83
CA LEU A 15 -10.44 -15.96 -25.11
C LEU A 15 -8.92 -16.06 -25.01
N ASP A 16 -8.33 -17.11 -25.58
CA ASP A 16 -6.88 -17.38 -25.58
C ASP A 16 -6.02 -16.17 -26.02
N ALA A 17 -6.56 -15.29 -26.87
CA ALA A 17 -5.87 -14.07 -27.32
C ALA A 17 -5.56 -13.05 -26.20
N ILE A 18 -6.25 -13.15 -25.05
CA ILE A 18 -6.02 -12.30 -23.88
C ILE A 18 -4.91 -12.87 -22.98
N GLU A 19 -4.75 -14.20 -22.90
CA GLU A 19 -3.63 -14.83 -22.18
C GLU A 19 -2.27 -14.37 -22.72
N ASP A 20 -2.17 -14.17 -24.04
CA ASP A 20 -0.94 -13.74 -24.72
C ASP A 20 -0.68 -12.22 -24.65
N THR A 21 -1.66 -11.40 -24.25
CA THR A 21 -1.53 -9.93 -24.27
C THR A 21 -1.61 -9.26 -22.90
N VAL A 22 -2.24 -9.91 -21.92
CA VAL A 22 -2.37 -9.41 -20.54
C VAL A 22 -1.69 -10.41 -19.60
N PHE A 23 -0.36 -10.34 -19.58
CA PHE A 23 0.50 -11.27 -18.84
C PHE A 23 0.42 -11.17 -17.29
N ASN A 24 -0.38 -10.25 -16.72
CA ASN A 24 -0.48 -10.07 -15.27
C ASN A 24 -1.67 -9.17 -14.87
N GLY A 25 -2.90 -9.69 -14.91
CA GLY A 25 -4.09 -8.95 -14.48
C GLY A 25 -5.17 -9.85 -13.89
N SER A 26 -5.90 -9.34 -12.90
CA SER A 26 -7.12 -9.98 -12.38
C SER A 26 -8.32 -9.55 -13.22
N TYR A 27 -9.19 -10.50 -13.57
CA TYR A 27 -10.43 -10.23 -14.29
C TYR A 27 -11.59 -10.33 -13.32
N TYR A 28 -12.45 -9.31 -13.34
CA TYR A 28 -13.62 -9.25 -12.50
C TYR A 28 -14.86 -9.20 -13.38
N TYR A 29 -15.80 -10.09 -13.09
CA TYR A 29 -17.12 -10.10 -13.68
C TYR A 29 -18.13 -10.07 -12.53
N GLY A 30 -19.05 -9.11 -12.56
CA GLY A 30 -20.04 -8.90 -11.51
C GLY A 30 -21.46 -8.95 -12.07
N ILE A 31 -22.32 -9.72 -11.43
CA ILE A 31 -23.77 -9.73 -11.69
C ILE A 31 -24.45 -9.15 -10.44
N HIS A 32 -25.21 -8.07 -10.61
CA HIS A 32 -26.17 -7.62 -9.60
C HIS A 32 -27.54 -8.18 -9.94
N VAL A 33 -28.19 -8.84 -8.96
CA VAL A 33 -29.52 -9.40 -9.11
C VAL A 33 -30.40 -8.85 -8.00
N ASP A 34 -31.38 -8.03 -8.36
CA ASP A 34 -32.46 -7.65 -7.46
C ASP A 34 -33.70 -8.52 -7.74
N SER A 35 -34.39 -8.93 -6.68
CA SER A 35 -35.57 -9.79 -6.76
C SER A 35 -36.80 -9.06 -6.25
N GLU A 36 -37.66 -8.63 -7.18
CA GLU A 36 -38.94 -8.04 -6.85
C GLU A 36 -40.08 -9.05 -6.94
N LEU A 37 -40.98 -9.02 -5.94
CA LEU A 37 -42.25 -9.73 -6.00
C LEU A 37 -43.30 -8.78 -6.58
N ILE A 38 -43.73 -9.02 -7.82
CA ILE A 38 -44.75 -8.22 -8.51
C ILE A 38 -46.08 -8.96 -8.67
N SER A 39 -47.20 -8.24 -8.59
CA SER A 39 -48.55 -8.73 -8.81
C SER A 39 -48.95 -8.67 -10.30
N PRO A 40 -49.98 -9.42 -10.73
CA PRO A 40 -50.48 -9.32 -12.11
C PRO A 40 -50.94 -7.89 -12.44
N GLY A 41 -50.26 -7.24 -13.38
CA GLY A 41 -50.52 -5.85 -13.79
C GLY A 41 -49.56 -4.82 -13.22
N GLU A 42 -48.59 -5.25 -12.40
CA GLU A 42 -47.45 -4.43 -11.99
C GLU A 42 -46.27 -4.67 -12.94
N GLU A 43 -45.47 -3.64 -13.16
CA GLU A 43 -44.20 -3.72 -13.88
C GLU A 43 -43.06 -3.75 -12.86
N PHE A 44 -41.95 -4.39 -13.20
CA PHE A 44 -40.72 -4.28 -12.42
C PHE A 44 -40.30 -2.81 -12.35
N THR A 45 -39.74 -2.39 -11.21
CA THR A 45 -39.17 -1.06 -11.17
C THR A 45 -37.88 -1.04 -11.99
N ASP A 46 -37.72 -0.03 -12.86
CA ASP A 46 -36.40 0.24 -13.42
C ASP A 46 -35.45 0.52 -12.26
N GLU A 47 -34.27 -0.13 -12.24
CA GLU A 47 -33.22 0.22 -11.29
C GLU A 47 -33.04 1.75 -11.32
N ALA A 48 -33.26 2.40 -10.19
CA ALA A 48 -32.92 3.81 -10.05
C ALA A 48 -31.46 3.99 -10.48
N ALA A 49 -31.21 4.93 -11.39
CA ALA A 49 -29.94 5.14 -12.08
C ALA A 49 -28.70 4.71 -11.26
N ALA A 50 -28.05 3.64 -11.71
CA ALA A 50 -26.87 3.02 -11.11
C ALA A 50 -27.07 2.66 -9.63
N SER A 51 -27.50 1.43 -9.36
CA SER A 51 -27.26 0.82 -8.05
C SER A 51 -25.80 1.10 -7.65
N GLY A 52 -25.59 1.70 -6.47
CA GLY A 52 -24.25 2.06 -5.96
C GLY A 52 -23.27 0.87 -5.99
N ASN A 53 -23.82 -0.34 -5.98
CA ASN A 53 -23.17 -1.63 -6.09
C ASN A 53 -22.12 -1.76 -7.20
N LEU A 54 -22.35 -1.21 -8.41
CA LEU A 54 -21.32 -1.23 -9.45
C LEU A 54 -20.17 -0.26 -9.12
N ALA A 55 -20.49 0.93 -8.61
CA ALA A 55 -19.47 1.88 -8.19
C ALA A 55 -18.65 1.32 -7.02
N ASP A 56 -19.31 0.68 -6.05
CA ASP A 56 -18.69 0.04 -4.89
C ASP A 56 -17.81 -1.15 -5.30
N LEU A 57 -18.28 -1.98 -6.25
CA LEU A 57 -17.48 -3.06 -6.83
C LEU A 57 -16.22 -2.51 -7.51
N LEU A 58 -16.35 -1.46 -8.33
CA LEU A 58 -15.20 -0.85 -9.01
C LEU A 58 -14.22 -0.19 -8.03
N VAL A 59 -14.72 0.44 -6.96
CA VAL A 59 -13.90 0.99 -5.88
C VAL A 59 -13.17 -0.13 -5.16
N GLY A 60 -13.87 -1.21 -4.79
CA GLY A 60 -13.27 -2.39 -4.17
C GLY A 60 -12.17 -3.01 -5.03
N ILE A 61 -12.40 -3.20 -6.33
CA ILE A 61 -11.40 -3.72 -7.27
C ILE A 61 -10.16 -2.83 -7.30
N ARG A 62 -10.35 -1.51 -7.44
CA ARG A 62 -9.24 -0.54 -7.49
C ARG A 62 -8.43 -0.53 -6.20
N ASN A 63 -9.09 -0.78 -5.09
CA ASN A 63 -8.52 -0.74 -3.75
C ASN A 63 -8.07 -2.12 -3.26
N ASN A 64 -8.08 -3.15 -4.11
CA ASN A 64 -7.76 -4.54 -3.77
C ASN A 64 -8.52 -5.04 -2.53
N ALA A 65 -9.78 -4.60 -2.40
CA ALA A 65 -10.68 -4.86 -1.29
C ALA A 65 -11.84 -5.81 -1.66
N ILE A 66 -11.91 -6.28 -2.90
CA ILE A 66 -12.76 -7.43 -3.29
C ILE A 66 -11.95 -8.69 -3.03
N ASP A 67 -12.29 -9.40 -1.95
CA ASP A 67 -11.67 -10.65 -1.52
C ASP A 67 -12.60 -11.85 -1.73
N GLU A 68 -12.03 -13.06 -1.64
CA GLU A 68 -12.82 -14.30 -1.58
C GLU A 68 -13.48 -14.48 -0.21
N ASP A 69 -12.92 -13.85 0.84
CA ASP A 69 -13.34 -13.91 2.24
C ASP A 69 -13.95 -12.57 2.70
N TRP A 70 -15.23 -12.37 2.37
CA TRP A 70 -16.03 -11.20 2.72
C TRP A 70 -16.09 -11.00 4.25
N GLY A 71 -15.19 -10.21 4.82
CA GLY A 71 -15.15 -9.97 6.28
C GLY A 71 -14.69 -8.59 6.72
N ASN A 72 -13.94 -7.87 5.89
CA ASN A 72 -13.48 -6.52 6.23
C ASN A 72 -14.39 -5.44 5.62
N PRO A 73 -14.60 -4.31 6.32
CA PRO A 73 -15.31 -3.16 5.77
C PRO A 73 -14.77 -2.69 4.40
N PRO A 74 -15.63 -2.10 3.55
CA PRO A 74 -15.20 -1.44 2.33
C PRO A 74 -14.15 -0.38 2.62
N SER A 75 -13.23 -0.13 1.67
CA SER A 75 -12.14 0.84 1.85
C SER A 75 -12.60 2.27 2.16
N THR A 76 -13.83 2.62 1.75
CA THR A 76 -14.46 3.93 1.94
C THR A 76 -15.16 4.09 3.29
N GLU A 77 -15.30 3.01 4.05
CA GLU A 77 -15.87 3.01 5.38
C GLU A 77 -14.74 3.19 6.41
N ASP A 78 -14.92 4.14 7.33
CA ASP A 78 -14.00 4.37 8.43
C ASP A 78 -14.33 3.39 9.56
N ALA A 79 -13.43 2.44 9.80
CA ALA A 79 -13.59 1.37 10.78
C ALA A 79 -12.72 1.59 12.01
N GLN A 80 -13.11 1.02 13.15
CA GLN A 80 -12.23 0.88 14.31
C GLN A 80 -11.29 -0.31 14.16
N PRO A 81 -10.16 -0.34 14.90
CA PRO A 81 -9.17 -1.40 14.75
C PRO A 81 -9.69 -2.82 15.03
N ASP A 82 -10.73 -2.97 15.85
CA ASP A 82 -11.36 -4.25 16.19
C ASP A 82 -12.43 -4.71 15.16
N GLU A 83 -12.84 -3.82 14.27
CA GLU A 83 -13.77 -4.12 13.16
C GLU A 83 -13.02 -4.64 11.92
N LEU A 84 -11.70 -4.48 11.87
CA LEU A 84 -10.85 -4.93 10.78
C LEU A 84 -10.22 -6.29 11.12
N ASN A 85 -10.29 -7.25 10.21
CA ASN A 85 -9.53 -8.51 10.25
C ASN A 85 -8.27 -8.38 9.39
N PHE A 86 -7.15 -7.97 9.97
CA PHE A 86 -5.89 -7.77 9.25
C PHE A 86 -5.33 -9.08 8.68
N GLY A 87 -5.54 -10.21 9.34
CA GLY A 87 -5.09 -11.52 8.88
C GLY A 87 -5.79 -12.00 7.60
N ALA A 88 -6.98 -11.48 7.30
CA ALA A 88 -7.70 -11.76 6.06
C ALA A 88 -7.40 -10.74 4.94
N MET A 89 -6.61 -9.69 5.19
CA MET A 89 -6.34 -8.68 4.18
C MET A 89 -5.29 -9.14 3.16
N ASN A 90 -5.61 -8.93 1.89
CA ASN A 90 -4.63 -9.10 0.81
C ASN A 90 -3.58 -7.97 0.85
N PRO A 91 -2.27 -8.28 0.68
CA PRO A 91 -1.24 -7.28 0.45
C PRO A 91 -1.64 -6.27 -0.64
N GLY A 92 -1.50 -4.99 -0.33
CA GLY A 92 -1.86 -3.87 -1.20
C GLY A 92 -3.30 -3.37 -1.08
N ARG A 93 -4.14 -3.99 -0.23
CA ARG A 93 -5.49 -3.50 0.08
C ARG A 93 -5.44 -2.10 0.68
N ILE A 94 -6.32 -1.21 0.21
CA ILE A 94 -6.60 0.07 0.85
C ILE A 94 -7.76 -0.08 1.83
N PHE A 95 -7.64 0.52 3.02
CA PHE A 95 -8.67 0.54 4.05
C PHE A 95 -8.60 1.84 4.85
N THR A 96 -9.70 2.22 5.52
CA THR A 96 -9.73 3.38 6.39
C THR A 96 -9.90 2.90 7.84
N MET A 97 -9.05 3.41 8.73
CA MET A 97 -9.06 3.07 10.15
C MET A 97 -8.88 4.33 11.00
N SER A 98 -9.85 4.59 11.88
CA SER A 98 -9.86 5.72 12.82
C SER A 98 -9.52 7.06 12.15
N GLY A 99 -10.18 7.35 11.01
CA GLY A 99 -10.06 8.60 10.27
C GLY A 99 -8.84 8.71 9.34
N GLU A 100 -8.02 7.67 9.24
CA GLU A 100 -6.82 7.63 8.39
C GLU A 100 -6.93 6.52 7.35
N GLU A 101 -6.60 6.84 6.09
CA GLU A 101 -6.55 5.85 5.01
C GLU A 101 -5.17 5.20 4.96
N TYR A 102 -5.14 3.87 4.94
CA TYR A 102 -3.95 3.03 4.95
C TYR A 102 -3.93 2.06 3.78
N ARG A 103 -2.73 1.57 3.48
CA ARG A 103 -2.46 0.41 2.65
C ARG A 103 -1.91 -0.70 3.53
N TYR A 104 -2.50 -1.89 3.42
CA TYR A 104 -1.96 -3.11 4.02
C TYR A 104 -0.75 -3.58 3.23
N LEU A 105 0.38 -3.84 3.90
CA LEU A 105 1.64 -4.18 3.24
C LEU A 105 1.96 -5.67 3.30
N GLU A 106 1.84 -6.27 4.49
CA GLU A 106 2.13 -7.69 4.70
C GLU A 106 1.66 -8.20 6.06
N ASP A 107 1.48 -9.52 6.13
CA ASP A 107 1.48 -10.28 7.37
C ASP A 107 2.93 -10.54 7.79
N MET A 108 3.30 -10.13 9.00
CA MET A 108 4.61 -10.32 9.60
C MET A 108 4.64 -11.50 10.60
N ASP A 109 3.66 -12.40 10.49
CA ASP A 109 3.41 -13.53 11.38
C ASP A 109 3.05 -13.14 12.82
N ASN A 110 2.56 -14.12 13.58
CA ASN A 110 2.21 -13.97 14.99
C ASN A 110 1.23 -12.80 15.24
N GLY A 111 0.30 -12.58 14.31
CA GLY A 111 -0.69 -11.50 14.37
C GLY A 111 -0.09 -10.11 14.24
N ASN A 112 1.12 -9.96 13.69
CA ASN A 112 1.70 -8.65 13.41
C ASN A 112 1.49 -8.31 11.95
N HIS A 113 1.13 -7.07 11.68
CA HIS A 113 0.79 -6.62 10.33
C HIS A 113 1.48 -5.30 10.06
N MET A 114 2.08 -5.16 8.88
CA MET A 114 2.66 -3.90 8.45
C MET A 114 1.65 -3.13 7.60
N ILE A 115 1.46 -1.85 7.93
CA ILE A 115 0.57 -0.93 7.21
C ILE A 115 1.29 0.39 6.95
N ILE A 116 0.86 1.12 5.93
CA ILE A 116 1.41 2.44 5.59
C ILE A 116 0.29 3.40 5.25
N LYS A 117 0.39 4.66 5.68
CA LYS A 117 -0.56 5.71 5.31
C LYS A 117 -0.68 5.79 3.79
N ASN A 118 -1.89 5.88 3.23
CA ASN A 118 -2.06 5.81 1.79
C ASN A 118 -1.59 7.09 1.06
N ASP A 119 -1.97 8.28 1.54
CA ASP A 119 -1.39 9.56 1.09
C ASP A 119 -0.23 9.96 2.02
N PRO A 120 0.97 10.30 1.50
CA PRO A 120 2.02 10.90 2.31
C PRO A 120 1.58 12.24 2.90
N ILE A 121 2.15 12.56 4.05
CA ILE A 121 2.16 13.89 4.62
C ILE A 121 3.06 14.76 3.73
N ARG A 122 2.44 15.73 3.05
CA ARG A 122 3.08 16.58 2.04
C ARG A 122 3.81 17.75 2.67
N ASN A 123 4.70 18.37 1.90
CA ASN A 123 5.43 19.56 2.31
C ASN A 123 6.30 19.32 3.56
N VAL A 124 6.94 18.16 3.62
CA VAL A 124 7.85 17.76 4.69
C VAL A 124 9.18 17.36 4.05
N SER A 125 10.26 18.03 4.47
CA SER A 125 11.60 17.70 4.00
C SER A 125 12.07 16.34 4.53
N TRP A 126 13.14 15.81 3.94
CA TRP A 126 13.73 14.57 4.44
C TRP A 126 14.29 14.75 5.86
N GLU A 127 14.84 15.92 6.17
CA GLU A 127 15.39 16.26 7.48
C GLU A 127 14.32 16.38 8.57
N GLU A 128 13.13 16.87 8.24
CA GLU A 128 11.99 16.98 9.15
C GLU A 128 11.24 15.65 9.33
N GLN A 129 11.61 14.60 8.57
CA GLN A 129 10.86 13.35 8.50
C GLN A 129 10.61 12.72 9.86
N ASN A 130 11.64 12.64 10.72
CA ASN A 130 11.49 12.01 12.02
C ASN A 130 10.55 12.80 12.94
N ASP A 131 10.61 14.13 12.90
CA ASP A 131 9.77 14.99 13.75
C ASP A 131 8.31 14.90 13.31
N GLU A 132 8.05 14.85 12.00
CA GLU A 132 6.71 14.66 11.47
C GLU A 132 6.14 13.27 11.81
N LEU A 133 6.95 12.20 11.71
CA LEU A 133 6.51 10.85 12.11
C LEU A 133 6.09 10.81 13.58
N VAL A 134 6.83 11.51 14.46
CA VAL A 134 6.51 11.61 15.88
C VAL A 134 5.23 12.42 16.10
N SER A 135 5.09 13.55 15.42
CA SER A 135 3.91 14.42 15.49
C SER A 135 2.64 13.69 15.04
N TRP A 136 2.68 13.07 13.86
CA TRP A 136 1.57 12.31 13.30
C TRP A 136 1.18 11.13 14.21
N TYR A 137 2.16 10.35 14.69
CA TYR A 137 1.87 9.25 15.60
C TYR A 137 1.22 9.71 16.91
N ALA A 138 1.64 10.86 17.45
CA ALA A 138 1.04 11.41 18.67
C ALA A 138 -0.42 11.85 18.46
N GLY A 139 -0.78 12.24 17.25
CA GLY A 139 -2.13 12.63 16.85
C GLY A 139 -3.08 11.47 16.55
N LEU A 140 -2.59 10.24 16.44
CA LEU A 140 -3.43 9.06 16.23
C LEU A 140 -4.35 8.79 17.42
N ASP A 141 -5.47 8.13 17.13
CA ASP A 141 -6.40 7.64 18.14
C ASP A 141 -5.71 6.69 19.14
N ASP A 142 -6.16 6.72 20.40
CA ASP A 142 -5.59 5.90 21.47
C ASP A 142 -5.77 4.39 21.21
N GLU A 143 -6.86 3.98 20.57
CA GLU A 143 -7.13 2.59 20.19
C GLU A 143 -6.15 2.10 19.12
N VAL A 144 -5.81 2.96 18.14
CA VAL A 144 -4.76 2.66 17.16
C VAL A 144 -3.41 2.55 17.85
N LYS A 145 -3.02 3.53 18.67
CA LYS A 145 -1.73 3.50 19.39
C LYS A 145 -1.59 2.30 20.32
N ALA A 146 -2.70 1.80 20.87
CA ALA A 146 -2.70 0.63 21.76
C ALA A 146 -2.27 -0.67 21.05
N ILE A 147 -2.47 -0.77 19.73
CA ILE A 147 -2.08 -1.96 18.96
C ILE A 147 -0.74 -1.81 18.22
N VAL A 148 -0.13 -0.62 18.23
CA VAL A 148 1.16 -0.38 17.54
C VAL A 148 2.32 -1.01 18.31
N ARG A 149 3.16 -1.75 17.58
CA ARG A 149 4.34 -2.43 18.09
C ARG A 149 5.56 -1.51 18.11
N PRO A 150 6.44 -1.66 19.11
CA PRO A 150 7.74 -1.01 19.07
C PRO A 150 8.60 -1.64 17.96
N VAL A 151 9.33 -0.79 17.23
CA VAL A 151 10.13 -1.20 16.07
C VAL A 151 11.60 -0.82 16.23
N ASN A 152 12.48 -1.60 15.61
CA ASN A 152 13.89 -1.30 15.46
C ASN A 152 14.10 -0.41 14.25
N VAL A 153 14.30 0.88 14.48
CA VAL A 153 14.69 1.84 13.43
C VAL A 153 15.96 2.54 13.91
N PRO A 154 17.06 2.51 13.13
CA PRO A 154 18.28 3.22 13.51
C PRO A 154 18.01 4.71 13.69
N ALA A 155 18.79 5.37 14.57
CA ALA A 155 18.80 6.83 14.58
C ALA A 155 19.23 7.35 13.19
N PRO A 156 18.72 8.50 12.71
CA PRO A 156 18.97 9.00 11.35
C PRO A 156 20.43 9.00 10.92
N GLU A 157 21.34 9.36 11.83
CA GLU A 157 22.79 9.41 11.61
C GLU A 157 23.46 8.03 11.49
N ASN A 158 22.76 6.96 11.88
CA ASN A 158 23.23 5.58 11.84
C ASN A 158 22.55 4.74 10.75
N VAL A 159 21.67 5.33 9.94
CA VAL A 159 21.03 4.61 8.84
C VAL A 159 22.09 4.35 7.74
N PRO A 160 22.33 3.08 7.35
CA PRO A 160 23.27 2.76 6.29
C PRO A 160 22.79 3.33 4.95
N SER A 161 23.70 3.94 4.20
CA SER A 161 23.41 4.52 2.89
C SER A 161 23.56 3.50 1.76
N VAL A 162 22.89 3.76 0.63
CA VAL A 162 23.03 3.00 -0.62
C VAL A 162 23.28 3.96 -1.77
N ALA A 163 24.37 3.78 -2.50
CA ALA A 163 24.70 4.66 -3.62
C ALA A 163 23.83 4.36 -4.85
N ASP A 164 23.04 5.33 -5.34
CA ASP A 164 22.21 5.15 -6.54
C ASP A 164 23.03 4.74 -7.77
N GLY A 165 24.26 5.26 -7.90
CA GLY A 165 25.16 4.91 -9.00
C GLY A 165 25.70 3.48 -8.95
N GLU A 166 25.58 2.78 -7.82
CA GLU A 166 25.97 1.37 -7.67
C GLU A 166 24.78 0.42 -7.89
N VAL A 167 23.55 0.94 -7.96
CA VAL A 167 22.35 0.14 -8.18
C VAL A 167 22.20 -0.22 -9.65
N GLU A 168 22.22 -1.52 -9.93
CA GLU A 168 21.85 -2.07 -11.22
C GLU A 168 20.36 -2.39 -11.24
N TRP A 169 19.69 -2.10 -12.36
CA TRP A 169 18.23 -2.22 -12.47
C TRP A 169 17.84 -3.38 -13.36
N ASN A 170 16.88 -4.18 -12.89
CA ASN A 170 16.29 -5.22 -13.71
C ASN A 170 15.39 -4.58 -14.79
N LEU A 171 15.69 -4.87 -16.06
CA LEU A 171 14.97 -4.35 -17.23
C LEU A 171 13.83 -5.28 -17.69
N ASP A 172 13.79 -6.51 -17.19
CA ASP A 172 12.93 -7.60 -17.69
C ASP A 172 11.52 -7.60 -17.10
N TYR A 173 11.25 -6.74 -16.12
CA TYR A 173 9.95 -6.70 -15.45
C TYR A 173 8.83 -6.05 -16.29
N GLY A 174 9.12 -5.50 -17.47
CA GLY A 174 8.12 -4.81 -18.31
C GLY A 174 7.54 -3.51 -17.72
N TYR A 175 7.89 -3.17 -16.47
CA TYR A 175 7.40 -2.02 -15.71
C TYR A 175 8.24 -0.74 -15.86
N GLY A 176 9.27 -0.77 -16.71
CA GLY A 176 10.16 0.37 -16.97
C GLY A 176 11.40 0.43 -16.06
N LEU A 177 12.18 1.52 -16.20
CA LEU A 177 13.42 1.72 -15.45
C LEU A 177 13.14 1.93 -13.96
N ARG A 178 14.03 1.42 -13.10
CA ARG A 178 14.05 1.65 -11.65
C ARG A 178 12.91 1.05 -10.82
N TRP A 179 12.38 -0.09 -11.27
CA TRP A 179 11.38 -0.85 -10.51
C TRP A 179 11.98 -1.64 -9.35
N LEU A 180 12.86 -2.60 -9.66
CA LEU A 180 13.55 -3.46 -8.70
C LEU A 180 15.03 -3.60 -9.11
N PRO A 181 15.97 -3.51 -8.15
CA PRO A 181 17.38 -3.73 -8.45
C PRO A 181 17.67 -5.19 -8.84
N SER A 182 18.63 -5.40 -9.74
CA SER A 182 19.13 -6.74 -10.08
C SER A 182 20.27 -7.19 -9.17
N ASN A 183 20.96 -6.26 -8.52
CA ASN A 183 22.13 -6.52 -7.67
C ASN A 183 21.88 -6.22 -6.18
N PHE A 184 20.64 -6.40 -5.68
CA PHE A 184 20.28 -6.07 -4.29
C PHE A 184 20.88 -7.05 -3.26
N ASN A 185 22.16 -6.89 -2.95
CA ASN A 185 22.87 -7.70 -1.97
C ASN A 185 24.02 -6.90 -1.32
N GLU A 186 24.46 -7.36 -0.15
CA GLU A 186 25.42 -6.63 0.69
C GLU A 186 26.80 -6.50 0.03
N THR A 187 27.20 -7.45 -0.82
CA THR A 187 28.48 -7.36 -1.54
C THR A 187 28.48 -6.22 -2.55
N ALA A 188 27.34 -5.94 -3.19
CA ALA A 188 27.22 -4.90 -4.20
C ALA A 188 26.85 -3.53 -3.62
N LEU A 189 25.96 -3.49 -2.62
CA LEU A 189 25.32 -2.26 -2.15
C LEU A 189 25.53 -1.97 -0.66
N GLY A 190 26.38 -2.77 0.02
CA GLY A 190 26.70 -2.59 1.42
C GLY A 190 25.56 -2.92 2.38
N ALA A 191 25.69 -2.49 3.63
CA ALA A 191 24.77 -2.87 4.72
C ALA A 191 23.34 -2.31 4.55
N GLY A 192 23.12 -1.34 3.66
CA GLY A 192 21.81 -0.72 3.43
C GLY A 192 20.75 -1.69 2.93
N VAL A 193 21.14 -2.79 2.27
CA VAL A 193 20.20 -3.83 1.83
C VAL A 193 19.63 -4.66 2.98
N ASN A 194 20.26 -4.61 4.15
CA ASN A 194 19.86 -5.33 5.35
C ASN A 194 19.11 -4.44 6.36
N ASP A 195 18.89 -3.15 6.06
CA ASP A 195 18.10 -2.23 6.88
C ASP A 195 16.60 -2.54 6.77
N VAL A 196 16.17 -3.72 7.19
CA VAL A 196 14.76 -4.13 7.20
C VAL A 196 14.14 -3.76 8.55
N THR A 197 12.94 -3.18 8.53
CA THR A 197 12.24 -2.85 9.78
C THR A 197 11.77 -4.11 10.50
N THR A 198 12.13 -4.25 11.77
CA THR A 198 11.71 -5.39 12.61
C THR A 198 11.08 -4.94 13.91
N ILE A 199 10.26 -5.80 14.51
CA ILE A 199 9.71 -5.59 15.85
C ILE A 199 10.81 -5.78 16.89
N VAL A 200 10.77 -4.98 17.97
CA VAL A 200 11.61 -5.20 19.17
C VAL A 200 10.78 -5.69 20.34
N SER A 201 11.40 -6.40 21.28
CA SER A 201 10.71 -6.99 22.44
C SER A 201 10.30 -5.96 23.51
N SER A 202 10.79 -4.73 23.42
CA SER A 202 10.59 -3.68 24.42
C SER A 202 10.65 -2.30 23.79
N GLY A 203 9.93 -1.35 24.38
CA GLY A 203 9.84 0.03 23.91
C GLY A 203 8.38 0.45 23.71
N SER A 204 8.19 1.69 23.28
CA SER A 204 6.87 2.20 22.91
C SER A 204 6.62 2.02 21.41
N GLY A 205 5.37 1.77 21.04
CA GLY A 205 4.95 1.85 19.64
C GLY A 205 5.32 3.20 19.02
N ARG A 206 5.67 3.19 17.73
CA ARG A 206 6.04 4.40 16.99
C ARG A 206 5.80 4.22 15.50
N ALA A 207 5.57 5.33 14.81
CA ALA A 207 5.66 5.39 13.36
C ALA A 207 7.12 5.36 12.87
N PHE A 208 7.29 4.94 11.61
CA PHE A 208 8.57 4.92 10.92
C PHE A 208 8.40 5.20 9.42
N SER A 209 9.50 5.56 8.75
CA SER A 209 9.58 5.59 7.29
C SER A 209 10.24 4.32 6.79
N LEU A 210 9.76 3.75 5.68
CA LEU A 210 10.34 2.55 5.08
C LEU A 210 11.76 2.81 4.58
N SER A 211 12.62 1.79 4.69
CA SER A 211 13.92 1.80 4.01
C SER A 211 13.80 1.37 2.56
N LEU A 212 14.89 1.51 1.82
CA LEU A 212 15.06 0.87 0.51
C LEU A 212 14.90 -0.65 0.59
N ALA A 213 15.43 -1.30 1.64
CA ALA A 213 15.32 -2.73 1.83
C ALA A 213 13.86 -3.17 2.07
N ASP A 214 13.11 -2.42 2.88
CA ASP A 214 11.68 -2.65 3.09
C ASP A 214 10.91 -2.53 1.77
N VAL A 215 11.15 -1.47 0.99
CA VAL A 215 10.47 -1.28 -0.30
C VAL A 215 10.76 -2.41 -1.28
N VAL A 216 12.03 -2.80 -1.43
CA VAL A 216 12.40 -3.91 -2.33
C VAL A 216 11.72 -5.20 -1.90
N ARG A 217 11.69 -5.48 -0.60
CA ARG A 217 11.05 -6.66 -0.02
C ARG A 217 9.52 -6.65 -0.20
N LEU A 218 8.89 -5.48 -0.08
CA LEU A 218 7.44 -5.32 -0.20
C LEU A 218 6.94 -5.18 -1.65
N SER A 219 7.85 -5.20 -2.63
CA SER A 219 7.51 -4.98 -4.04
C SER A 219 7.52 -6.27 -4.86
N GLY A 220 6.55 -6.38 -5.76
CA GLY A 220 6.38 -7.50 -6.69
C GLY A 220 4.99 -8.14 -6.57
N PRO A 221 4.62 -9.03 -7.51
CA PRO A 221 3.30 -9.65 -7.55
C PRO A 221 2.91 -10.29 -6.20
N GLY A 222 1.69 -10.03 -5.74
CA GLY A 222 1.16 -10.55 -4.47
C GLY A 222 1.71 -9.89 -3.20
N ARG A 223 2.46 -8.79 -3.31
CA ARG A 223 3.02 -8.05 -2.16
C ARG A 223 2.35 -6.69 -1.99
N GLY A 224 2.67 -5.96 -0.92
CA GLY A 224 2.10 -4.65 -0.61
C GLY A 224 2.17 -3.63 -1.76
N PHE A 225 3.22 -3.72 -2.58
CA PHE A 225 3.40 -2.95 -3.81
C PHE A 225 3.50 -3.88 -5.04
N PRO A 226 2.38 -4.33 -5.61
CA PRO A 226 2.40 -5.28 -6.73
C PRO A 226 3.06 -4.74 -8.01
N ASN A 227 3.04 -3.42 -8.22
CA ASN A 227 3.56 -2.75 -9.41
C ASN A 227 4.02 -1.31 -9.09
N PRO A 228 4.73 -0.60 -10.00
CA PRO A 228 5.19 0.76 -9.73
C PRO A 228 4.08 1.70 -9.28
N VAL A 229 2.94 1.70 -9.97
CA VAL A 229 1.83 2.62 -9.69
C VAL A 229 1.35 2.48 -8.23
N SER A 230 1.25 1.25 -7.72
CA SER A 230 0.85 1.00 -6.33
C SER A 230 1.85 1.49 -5.28
N ARG A 231 3.12 1.68 -5.67
CA ARG A 231 4.18 2.17 -4.78
C ARG A 231 4.12 3.69 -4.58
N ALA A 232 3.62 4.42 -5.58
CA ALA A 232 3.39 5.87 -5.45
C ALA A 232 2.44 6.16 -4.28
N GLY A 233 2.53 7.37 -3.73
CA GLY A 233 1.53 7.85 -2.78
C GLY A 233 0.22 8.17 -3.49
N ALA A 234 -0.88 8.26 -2.72
CA ALA A 234 -2.17 8.66 -3.26
C ALA A 234 -2.09 10.00 -4.03
N GLY A 235 -2.90 10.14 -5.09
CA GLY A 235 -2.83 11.30 -5.97
C GLY A 235 -1.54 11.41 -6.79
N GLY A 236 -0.75 10.33 -6.89
CA GLY A 236 0.50 10.31 -7.63
C GLY A 236 1.61 11.07 -6.93
N SER A 237 1.65 11.07 -5.60
CA SER A 237 2.65 11.79 -4.81
C SER A 237 3.96 11.00 -4.66
N HIS A 238 5.08 11.73 -4.52
CA HIS A 238 6.36 11.15 -4.14
C HIS A 238 6.47 11.04 -2.61
N TRP A 239 7.36 10.17 -2.13
CA TRP A 239 7.63 10.09 -0.70
C TRP A 239 9.04 9.60 -0.37
N TRP A 240 9.58 10.11 0.74
CA TRP A 240 10.93 9.86 1.23
C TRP A 240 11.07 8.49 1.89
N LEU A 241 12.15 7.79 1.57
CA LEU A 241 12.62 6.64 2.35
C LEU A 241 13.55 7.13 3.46
N ARG A 242 13.68 6.35 4.55
CA ARG A 242 14.69 6.66 5.57
C ARG A 242 16.13 6.45 5.08
N THR A 243 16.32 5.66 4.02
CA THR A 243 17.64 5.27 3.51
C THR A 243 18.33 6.46 2.83
N PRO A 244 19.48 6.92 3.33
CA PRO A 244 20.28 7.91 2.63
C PRO A 244 20.85 7.31 1.34
N GLY A 245 21.00 8.16 0.33
CA GLY A 245 21.88 7.87 -0.80
C GLY A 245 23.35 7.98 -0.39
N ALA A 246 24.25 7.40 -1.19
CA ALA A 246 25.69 7.61 -1.06
C ALA A 246 26.32 8.04 -2.38
N GLY A 247 27.19 9.06 -2.34
CA GLY A 247 27.96 9.50 -3.51
C GLY A 247 27.11 10.05 -4.68
N GLY A 248 27.77 10.76 -5.60
CA GLY A 248 27.12 11.37 -6.76
C GLY A 248 27.47 12.85 -6.94
N THR A 249 26.84 13.48 -7.93
CA THR A 249 27.07 14.89 -8.30
C THR A 249 26.49 15.89 -7.27
N PHE A 250 25.64 15.41 -6.36
CA PHE A 250 24.88 16.25 -5.43
C PHE A 250 25.29 15.99 -3.98
N PRO A 251 25.33 17.02 -3.11
CA PRO A 251 25.56 16.81 -1.68
C PRO A 251 24.36 16.10 -1.05
N ASN A 252 24.64 15.06 -0.26
CA ASN A 252 23.68 14.32 0.61
C ASN A 252 22.48 13.65 -0.07
N PRO A 253 22.63 12.85 -1.15
CA PRO A 253 21.49 12.20 -1.80
C PRO A 253 20.62 11.38 -0.83
N VAL A 254 19.33 11.26 -1.12
CA VAL A 254 18.35 10.48 -0.34
C VAL A 254 17.50 9.63 -1.28
N TRP A 255 17.03 8.48 -0.80
CA TRP A 255 16.12 7.65 -1.58
C TRP A 255 14.67 8.11 -1.44
N MET A 256 13.94 8.07 -2.56
CA MET A 256 12.51 8.31 -2.61
C MET A 256 11.80 7.38 -3.58
N ILE A 257 10.49 7.26 -3.38
CA ILE A 257 9.59 6.78 -4.42
C ILE A 257 9.10 7.97 -5.21
N HIS A 258 9.34 7.95 -6.51
CA HIS A 258 8.83 8.95 -7.43
C HIS A 258 7.30 8.84 -7.61
N MET A 259 6.68 9.91 -8.10
CA MET A 259 5.25 9.99 -8.45
C MET A 259 4.78 8.86 -9.41
N SER A 260 5.70 8.31 -10.20
CA SER A 260 5.46 7.17 -11.10
C SER A 260 5.72 5.80 -10.48
N GLY A 261 6.11 5.73 -9.20
CA GLY A 261 6.42 4.48 -8.49
C GLY A 261 7.86 3.98 -8.57
N GLY A 262 8.70 4.63 -9.38
CA GLY A 262 10.11 4.29 -9.53
C GLY A 262 10.94 4.66 -8.30
N LEU A 263 11.99 3.89 -8.03
CA LEU A 263 12.97 4.19 -6.99
C LEU A 263 14.00 5.20 -7.50
N LEU A 264 14.20 6.31 -6.80
CA LEU A 264 15.20 7.32 -7.14
C LEU A 264 16.11 7.56 -5.94
N GLY A 265 17.43 7.43 -6.11
CA GLY A 265 18.42 7.82 -5.11
C GLY A 265 19.25 9.05 -5.53
N MET A 266 18.70 9.90 -6.39
CA MET A 266 19.35 11.10 -6.93
C MET A 266 18.67 12.37 -6.43
N PHE A 267 19.47 13.42 -6.20
CA PHE A 267 18.95 14.77 -5.91
C PHE A 267 18.51 15.53 -7.17
N GLY A 268 17.41 16.25 -7.05
CA GLY A 268 16.85 17.21 -8.00
C GLY A 268 15.35 16.97 -8.05
N PHE A 269 14.53 17.48 -7.11
CA PHE A 269 14.26 18.91 -6.92
C PHE A 269 14.02 19.34 -5.44
N ASP A 270 13.97 18.43 -4.45
CA ASP A 270 13.30 18.70 -3.16
C ASP A 270 14.18 18.76 -1.88
N HIS A 271 15.49 19.00 -1.97
CA HIS A 271 16.29 19.48 -0.80
C HIS A 271 16.15 21.00 -0.64
N GLN A 272 15.10 21.59 -1.21
CA GLN A 272 14.77 22.94 -0.86
C GLN A 272 14.19 22.87 0.56
N PRO A 273 14.59 23.76 1.49
CA PRO A 273 13.97 23.88 2.81
C PRO A 273 12.47 24.27 2.77
N GLU A 274 11.89 24.37 1.57
CA GLU A 274 10.49 24.62 1.29
C GLU A 274 9.95 23.34 0.66
N GLY A 275 9.11 22.61 1.39
CA GLY A 275 8.53 21.37 0.89
C GLY A 275 7.71 21.60 -0.38
N HIS A 276 7.58 20.55 -1.17
CA HIS A 276 6.78 20.57 -2.38
C HIS A 276 5.40 19.95 -2.10
N ASP A 277 4.34 20.58 -2.65
CA ASP A 277 2.94 20.10 -2.55
C ASP A 277 2.72 18.67 -3.11
N ASN A 278 3.74 18.13 -3.77
CA ASN A 278 3.69 16.89 -4.52
C ASN A 278 4.20 15.66 -3.72
N GLY A 279 4.70 15.84 -2.50
CA GLY A 279 5.17 14.72 -1.68
C GLY A 279 5.80 15.09 -0.34
N GLY A 280 6.31 14.08 0.36
CA GLY A 280 6.89 14.22 1.69
C GLY A 280 7.08 12.89 2.40
N VAL A 281 6.54 12.73 3.60
CA VAL A 281 6.74 11.56 4.46
C VAL A 281 5.55 10.63 4.38
N ARG A 282 5.78 9.32 4.28
CA ARG A 282 4.70 8.32 4.29
C ARG A 282 4.84 7.42 5.53
N PRO A 283 4.11 7.73 6.62
CA PRO A 283 4.22 6.97 7.87
C PRO A 283 3.79 5.52 7.71
N ALA A 284 4.60 4.60 8.24
CA ALA A 284 4.29 3.19 8.39
C ALA A 284 4.19 2.79 9.87
N LEU A 285 3.41 1.75 10.12
CA LEU A 285 3.19 1.14 11.43
C LEU A 285 3.32 -0.37 11.32
N ILE A 286 3.78 -1.01 12.39
CA ILE A 286 3.54 -2.43 12.62
C ILE A 286 2.51 -2.51 13.74
N ILE A 287 1.35 -3.08 13.44
CA ILE A 287 0.25 -3.27 14.40
C ILE A 287 0.16 -4.73 14.80
N HIS A 288 -0.47 -5.01 15.93
CA HIS A 288 -0.72 -6.37 16.39
C HIS A 288 -2.19 -6.60 16.68
N GLN A 289 -2.74 -7.60 16.01
CA GLN A 289 -4.08 -8.12 16.24
C GLN A 289 -3.98 -9.61 16.56
N ILE A 290 -4.59 -10.02 17.67
CA ILE A 290 -4.65 -11.44 18.01
C ILE A 290 -5.62 -12.10 17.02
N PRO A 291 -5.24 -13.20 16.34
CA PRO A 291 -6.16 -13.95 15.49
C PRO A 291 -7.37 -14.39 16.32
N SER A 292 -8.58 -14.11 15.83
CA SER A 292 -9.83 -14.55 16.44
C SER A 292 -10.08 -16.06 16.30
#